data_AF-A0A3D2UDT2-F1
#
_entry.id   AF-A0A3D2UDT2-F1
#
_cell.length_a   1.000
_cell.length_b   1.000
_cell.length_c   1.000
_cell.angle_alpha   90.00
_cell.angle_beta   90.00
_cell.angle_gamma   90.00
#
_symmetry.space_group_name_H-M   'P 1'
#
loop_
_entity.id
_entity.type
_entity.pdbx_description
1 polymer ?
#
loop_
_entity_poly.entity_id
_entity_poly.type
_entity_poly.pdbx_seq_one_letter_code
_entity_poly.pdbx_strand_id
1 'polypeptide(L)'
;DRVAELVGESYDPTSEAGVSYRVLADHSRAVAFLLSDGVHPSNEGRGYVLRRILRRGVRHAWLLGRREPTLTGVVEAVIETMSDAYPALAERRGHILEAARSEEERFLSTIEGGLARFDELAGSEGGVISGDEAFKLYDTFGFPLDLTQLLAEEREVDVDVAGFETA
;
A
#
# COMPACT_ATOMS: atom_id res chain seq x y z
N ASP A 1 -6.59 -10.76 14.07
CA ASP A 1 -7.83 -10.32 14.75
C ASP A 1 -8.25 -8.92 14.34
N ARG A 2 -7.46 -7.86 14.60
CA ARG A 2 -7.85 -6.48 14.20
C ARG A 2 -8.23 -6.33 12.73
N VAL A 3 -7.49 -6.98 11.82
CA VAL A 3 -7.83 -6.95 10.38
C VAL A 3 -9.22 -7.54 10.13
N ALA A 4 -9.56 -8.68 10.74
CA ALA A 4 -10.88 -9.31 10.59
C ALA A 4 -12.01 -8.43 11.11
N GLU A 5 -11.80 -7.78 12.25
CA GLU A 5 -12.76 -6.83 12.81
C GLU A 5 -13.00 -5.63 11.87
N LEU A 6 -11.93 -5.02 11.35
CA LEU A 6 -12.04 -3.87 10.47
C LEU A 6 -12.59 -4.23 9.09
N VAL A 7 -12.29 -5.43 8.59
CA VAL A 7 -12.80 -5.92 7.31
C VAL A 7 -14.27 -6.31 7.42
N GLY A 8 -14.67 -6.92 8.54
CA GLY A 8 -16.00 -7.48 8.77
C GLY A 8 -16.12 -8.95 8.38
N GLU A 9 -15.01 -9.62 8.05
CA GLU A 9 -14.96 -11.02 7.66
C GLU A 9 -13.94 -11.80 8.51
N SER A 10 -14.15 -13.11 8.64
CA SER A 10 -13.23 -13.96 9.39
C SER A 10 -11.97 -14.27 8.58
N TYR A 11 -10.83 -14.34 9.25
CA TYR A 11 -9.58 -14.75 8.62
C TYR A 11 -9.55 -16.26 8.36
N ASP A 12 -9.44 -16.65 7.09
CA ASP A 12 -9.11 -18.02 6.67
C ASP A 12 -7.70 -18.05 6.03
N PRO A 13 -6.71 -18.71 6.67
CA PRO A 13 -5.34 -18.76 6.17
C PRO A 13 -5.18 -19.48 4.82
N THR A 14 -6.12 -20.36 4.47
CA THR A 14 -6.10 -21.19 3.25
C THR A 14 -6.77 -20.51 2.05
N SER A 15 -7.53 -19.45 2.29
CA SER A 15 -8.19 -18.66 1.25
C SER A 15 -7.23 -17.70 0.55
N GLU A 16 -7.56 -17.32 -0.69
CA GLU A 16 -6.88 -16.23 -1.41
C GLU A 16 -6.97 -14.91 -0.64
N ALA A 17 -8.14 -14.61 -0.06
CA ALA A 17 -8.34 -13.43 0.79
C ALA A 17 -7.40 -13.44 2.00
N GLY A 18 -7.06 -14.62 2.54
CA GLY A 18 -6.11 -14.80 3.62
C GLY A 18 -4.72 -14.22 3.33
N VAL A 19 -4.31 -14.15 2.06
CA VAL A 19 -3.07 -13.46 1.66
C VAL A 19 -3.16 -11.98 1.99
N SER A 20 -4.25 -11.31 1.62
CA SER A 20 -4.45 -9.88 1.89
C SER A 20 -4.48 -9.54 3.37
N TYR A 21 -5.03 -10.43 4.20
CA TYR A 21 -4.99 -10.28 5.66
C TYR A 21 -3.55 -10.26 6.19
N ARG A 22 -2.72 -11.21 5.74
CA ARG A 22 -1.31 -11.31 6.17
C ARG A 22 -0.49 -10.13 5.68
N VAL A 23 -0.67 -9.73 4.42
CA VAL A 23 0.06 -8.59 3.85
C VAL A 23 -0.31 -7.30 4.55
N LEU A 24 -1.61 -7.04 4.78
CA LEU A 24 -2.06 -5.85 5.50
C LEU A 24 -1.48 -5.81 6.94
N ALA A 25 -1.50 -6.93 7.67
CA ALA A 25 -0.95 -7.00 9.01
C ALA A 25 0.58 -6.80 9.04
N ASP A 26 1.31 -7.42 8.10
CA ASP A 26 2.77 -7.27 8.00
C ASP A 26 3.19 -5.85 7.62
N HIS A 27 2.55 -5.27 6.60
CA HIS A 27 2.86 -3.92 6.16
C HIS A 27 2.50 -2.88 7.21
N SER A 28 1.42 -3.08 7.97
CA SER A 28 1.07 -2.20 9.10
C SER A 28 2.15 -2.21 10.18
N ARG A 29 2.79 -3.36 10.45
CA ARG A 29 3.94 -3.42 11.38
C ARG A 29 5.11 -2.60 10.84
N ALA A 30 5.51 -2.82 9.59
CA ALA A 30 6.61 -2.09 8.98
C ALA A 30 6.35 -0.57 8.95
N VAL A 31 5.13 -0.14 8.62
CA VAL A 31 4.72 1.27 8.63
C VAL A 31 4.85 1.86 10.04
N ALA A 32 4.34 1.18 11.06
CA ALA A 32 4.39 1.66 12.44
C ALA A 32 5.84 1.90 12.91
N PHE A 33 6.73 0.94 12.67
CA PHE A 33 8.14 1.05 13.07
C PHE A 33 8.90 2.11 12.28
N LEU A 34 8.72 2.18 10.95
CA LEU A 34 9.40 3.20 10.13
C LEU A 34 8.97 4.62 10.52
N LEU A 35 7.68 4.85 10.74
CA LEU A 35 7.17 6.14 11.22
C LEU A 35 7.68 6.45 12.63
N SER A 36 7.75 5.43 13.50
CA SER A 36 8.34 5.56 14.84
C SER A 36 9.82 5.94 14.78
N ASP A 37 10.57 5.48 13.79
CA ASP A 37 11.98 5.83 13.59
C ASP A 37 12.18 7.21 12.93
N GLY A 38 11.10 7.94 12.64
CA GLY A 38 11.14 9.26 12.01
C GLY A 38 11.33 9.21 10.49
N VAL A 39 11.06 8.07 9.86
CA VAL A 39 10.91 8.02 8.40
C VAL A 39 9.53 8.55 8.04
N HIS A 40 9.45 9.44 7.05
CA HIS A 40 8.19 10.01 6.58
C HIS A 40 7.95 9.64 5.12
N PRO A 41 6.69 9.45 4.68
CA PRO A 41 6.40 9.18 3.27
C PRO A 41 6.97 10.27 2.35
N SER A 42 7.74 9.87 1.33
CA SER A 42 8.36 10.78 0.35
C SER A 42 8.46 10.12 -1.03
N ASN A 43 9.00 10.84 -2.02
CA ASN A 43 9.28 10.32 -3.36
C ASN A 43 10.67 9.66 -3.48
N GLU A 44 11.52 9.75 -2.44
CA GLU A 44 12.91 9.28 -2.52
C GLU A 44 13.40 8.60 -1.24
N GLY A 45 14.44 7.77 -1.37
CA GLY A 45 15.13 7.15 -0.23
C GLY A 45 14.23 6.29 0.66
N ARG A 46 14.42 6.38 1.98
CA ARG A 46 13.65 5.58 2.96
C ARG A 46 12.17 5.94 2.98
N GLY A 47 11.84 7.20 2.72
CA GLY A 47 10.44 7.64 2.69
C GLY A 47 9.67 7.10 1.48
N TYR A 48 10.35 6.89 0.35
CA TYR A 48 9.78 6.17 -0.78
C TYR A 48 9.49 4.71 -0.45
N VAL A 49 10.43 4.03 0.23
CA VAL A 49 10.21 2.65 0.71
C VAL A 49 9.00 2.58 1.63
N LEU A 50 8.90 3.49 2.61
CA LEU A 50 7.74 3.58 3.51
C LEU A 50 6.44 3.77 2.73
N ARG A 51 6.41 4.72 1.78
CA ARG A 51 5.23 4.99 0.95
C ARG A 51 4.80 3.74 0.19
N ARG A 52 5.73 2.99 -0.41
CA ARG A 52 5.44 1.74 -1.13
C ARG A 52 4.77 0.69 -0.25
N ILE A 53 5.38 0.44 0.92
CA ILE A 53 4.84 -0.53 1.90
C ILE A 53 3.43 -0.11 2.33
N LEU A 54 3.22 1.17 2.63
CA LEU A 54 1.92 1.68 3.05
C LEU A 54 0.88 1.50 1.93
N ARG A 55 1.17 1.96 0.70
CA ARG A 55 0.23 1.86 -0.43
C ARG A 55 -0.08 0.41 -0.80
N ARG A 56 0.89 -0.50 -0.71
CA ARG A 56 0.65 -1.93 -0.91
C ARG A 56 -0.27 -2.51 0.17
N GLY A 57 -0.09 -2.10 1.44
CA GLY A 57 -1.02 -2.46 2.51
C GLY A 57 -2.44 -1.97 2.25
N VAL A 58 -2.59 -0.70 1.84
CA VAL A 58 -3.89 -0.12 1.46
C VAL A 58 -4.52 -0.86 0.27
N ARG A 59 -3.73 -1.26 -0.74
CA ARG A 59 -4.22 -2.10 -1.85
C ARG A 59 -4.80 -3.43 -1.38
N HIS A 60 -4.18 -4.08 -0.39
CA HIS A 60 -4.72 -5.31 0.15
C HIS A 60 -6.00 -5.08 0.98
N ALA A 61 -6.12 -3.95 1.69
CA ALA A 61 -7.42 -3.57 2.27
C ALA A 61 -8.48 -3.33 1.18
N TRP A 62 -8.09 -2.70 0.07
CA TRP A 62 -8.97 -2.48 -1.08
C TRP A 62 -9.46 -3.78 -1.72
N LEU A 63 -8.58 -4.77 -1.89
CA LEU A 63 -8.95 -6.11 -2.36
C LEU A 63 -9.95 -6.82 -1.43
N LEU A 64 -9.90 -6.52 -0.14
CA LEU A 64 -10.86 -7.00 0.86
C LEU A 64 -12.14 -6.15 0.91
N GLY A 65 -12.42 -5.36 -0.14
CA GLY A 65 -13.63 -4.56 -0.27
C GLY A 65 -13.63 -3.24 0.52
N ARG A 66 -12.53 -2.87 1.18
CA ARG A 66 -12.47 -1.64 1.98
C ARG A 66 -12.25 -0.41 1.11
N ARG A 67 -12.98 0.66 1.42
CA ARG A 67 -12.94 1.96 0.71
C ARG A 67 -12.68 3.14 1.65
N GLU A 68 -12.38 2.85 2.91
CA GLU A 68 -12.14 3.79 3.99
C GLU A 68 -10.83 3.42 4.70
N PRO A 69 -10.20 4.36 5.43
CA PRO A 69 -8.96 4.09 6.16
C PRO A 69 -9.06 2.83 7.03
N THR A 70 -8.24 1.83 6.71
CA THR A 70 -8.21 0.51 7.35
C THR A 70 -6.81 0.19 7.86
N LEU A 71 -5.75 0.49 7.08
CA LEU A 71 -4.35 0.28 7.48
C LEU A 71 -4.03 1.05 8.76
N THR A 72 -4.48 2.30 8.88
CA THR A 72 -4.27 3.10 10.09
C THR A 72 -4.85 2.42 11.33
N GLY A 73 -6.02 1.77 11.22
CA GLY A 73 -6.64 1.03 12.33
C GLY A 73 -5.87 -0.24 12.71
N VAL A 74 -5.13 -0.83 11.78
CA VAL A 74 -4.23 -1.96 12.04
C VAL A 74 -2.91 -1.48 12.65
N VAL A 75 -2.37 -0.35 12.18
CA VAL A 75 -1.21 0.34 12.78
C VAL A 75 -1.49 0.68 14.24
N GLU A 76 -2.69 1.15 14.56
CA GLU A 76 -3.11 1.41 15.94
C GLU A 76 -3.00 0.16 16.82
N ALA A 77 -3.51 -0.98 16.35
CA ALA A 77 -3.40 -2.24 17.09
C ALA A 77 -1.96 -2.74 17.20
N VAL A 78 -1.09 -2.46 16.22
CA VAL A 78 0.36 -2.74 16.34
C VAL A 78 0.96 -1.94 17.48
N ILE A 79 0.68 -0.64 17.56
CA ILE A 79 1.15 0.23 18.65
C ILE A 79 0.70 -0.35 19.99
N GLU A 80 -0.59 -0.67 20.13
CA GLU A 80 -1.15 -1.24 21.37
C GLU A 80 -0.50 -2.56 21.78
N THR A 81 -0.27 -3.45 20.81
CA THR A 81 0.30 -4.78 21.08
C THR A 81 1.78 -4.73 21.42
N MET A 82 2.53 -3.76 20.87
CA MET A 82 3.99 -3.77 20.90
C MET A 82 4.61 -2.69 21.80
N SER A 83 3.83 -1.75 22.33
CA SER A 83 4.35 -0.61 23.11
C SER A 83 5.10 -1.01 24.37
N ASP A 84 4.76 -2.12 25.01
CA ASP A 84 5.46 -2.59 26.22
C ASP A 84 6.94 -2.93 25.94
N ALA A 85 7.21 -3.55 24.79
CA ALA A 85 8.56 -3.89 24.36
C ALA A 85 9.25 -2.75 23.60
N TYR A 86 8.46 -1.87 22.97
CA TYR A 86 8.94 -0.76 22.14
C TYR A 86 8.25 0.56 22.54
N PRO A 87 8.67 1.20 23.66
CA PRO A 87 8.00 2.39 24.20
C PRO A 87 7.92 3.57 23.22
N ALA A 88 8.86 3.67 22.28
CA ALA A 88 8.87 4.68 21.24
C ALA A 88 7.57 4.68 20.39
N LEU A 89 6.93 3.52 20.21
CA LEU A 89 5.64 3.43 19.51
C LEU A 89 4.53 4.17 20.26
N ALA A 90 4.48 4.06 21.59
CA ALA A 90 3.52 4.78 22.43
C ALA A 90 3.83 6.28 22.45
N GLU A 91 5.11 6.64 22.65
CA GLU A 91 5.56 8.03 22.70
C GLU A 91 5.24 8.80 21.41
N ARG A 92 5.33 8.12 20.25
CA ARG A 92 5.08 8.70 18.93
C ARG A 92 3.71 8.36 18.35
N ARG A 93 2.79 7.77 19.13
CA ARG A 93 1.48 7.26 18.65
C ARG A 93 0.74 8.28 17.78
N GLY A 94 0.59 9.51 18.25
CA GLY A 94 -0.13 10.56 17.54
C GLY A 94 0.46 10.83 16.15
N HIS A 95 1.78 11.01 16.09
CA HIS A 95 2.51 11.25 14.84
C HIS A 95 2.42 10.07 13.87
N ILE A 96 2.56 8.83 14.38
CA ILE A 96 2.47 7.62 13.56
C ILE A 96 1.08 7.52 12.93
N LEU A 97 0.01 7.67 13.73
CA LEU A 97 -1.37 7.54 13.25
C LEU A 97 -1.76 8.67 12.29
N GLU A 98 -1.32 9.91 12.54
CA GLU A 98 -1.57 11.04 11.64
C GLU A 98 -0.89 10.85 10.29
N ALA A 99 0.40 10.49 10.28
CA ALA A 99 1.15 10.27 9.05
C ALA A 99 0.61 9.07 8.25
N ALA A 100 0.27 7.97 8.92
CA ALA A 100 -0.33 6.79 8.27
C ALA A 100 -1.69 7.13 7.66
N ARG A 101 -2.57 7.82 8.41
CA ARG A 101 -3.90 8.22 7.94
C ARG A 101 -3.82 9.15 6.74
N SER A 102 -2.99 10.18 6.82
CA SER A 102 -2.88 11.18 5.75
C SER A 102 -2.43 10.56 4.42
N GLU A 103 -1.47 9.64 4.46
CA GLU A 103 -1.02 8.94 3.25
C GLU A 103 -2.05 7.92 2.76
N GLU A 104 -2.72 7.20 3.67
CA GLU A 104 -3.79 6.26 3.33
C GLU A 104 -4.98 6.96 2.65
N GLU A 105 -5.48 8.05 3.23
CA GLU A 105 -6.58 8.85 2.65
C GLU A 105 -6.19 9.42 1.28
N ARG A 106 -4.95 9.91 1.14
CA ARG A 106 -4.43 10.41 -0.13
C ARG A 106 -4.41 9.34 -1.20
N PHE A 107 -4.01 8.12 -0.87
CA PHE A 107 -3.97 7.04 -1.85
C PHE A 107 -5.36 6.49 -2.16
N LEU A 108 -6.25 6.39 -1.16
CA LEU A 108 -7.63 5.97 -1.37
C LEU A 108 -8.38 6.88 -2.35
N SER A 109 -8.06 8.19 -2.41
CA SER A 109 -8.69 9.11 -3.35
C SER A 109 -8.25 8.91 -4.81
N THR A 110 -7.13 8.22 -5.05
CA THR A 110 -6.58 8.00 -6.41
C THR A 110 -6.57 6.54 -6.85
N ILE A 111 -6.68 5.58 -5.92
CA ILE A 111 -6.52 4.15 -6.21
C ILE A 111 -7.54 3.63 -7.23
N GLU A 112 -8.80 4.05 -7.16
CA GLU A 112 -9.85 3.61 -8.08
C GLU A 112 -9.54 4.03 -9.52
N GLY A 113 -9.22 5.31 -9.71
CA GLY A 113 -8.84 5.85 -11.02
C GLY A 113 -7.55 5.24 -11.55
N GLY A 114 -6.58 4.97 -10.67
CA GLY A 114 -5.33 4.32 -11.04
C GLY A 114 -5.53 2.87 -11.49
N LEU A 115 -6.39 2.10 -10.80
CA LEU A 115 -6.75 0.75 -11.21
C LEU A 115 -7.48 0.75 -12.55
N ALA A 116 -8.44 1.66 -12.75
CA ALA A 116 -9.14 1.78 -14.02
C ALA A 116 -8.17 2.10 -15.18
N ARG A 117 -7.24 3.05 -14.96
CA ARG A 117 -6.22 3.38 -15.96
C ARG A 117 -5.28 2.20 -16.23
N PHE A 118 -4.87 1.49 -15.19
CA PHE A 118 -4.06 0.28 -15.35
C PHE A 118 -4.79 -0.79 -16.18
N ASP A 119 -6.08 -1.03 -15.92
CA ASP A 119 -6.88 -2.01 -16.65
C ASP A 119 -7.01 -1.67 -18.14
N GLU A 120 -7.19 -0.39 -18.49
CA GLU A 120 -7.17 0.08 -19.88
C GLU A 120 -5.83 -0.23 -20.57
N LEU A 121 -4.72 0.00 -19.88
CA LEU A 121 -3.37 -0.23 -20.40
C LEU A 121 -3.09 -1.73 -20.58
N ALA A 122 -3.45 -2.54 -19.58
CA ALA A 122 -3.25 -3.98 -19.61
C ALA A 122 -4.12 -4.68 -20.68
N GLY A 123 -5.29 -4.11 -21.02
CA GLY A 123 -6.15 -4.61 -22.09
C GLY A 123 -5.74 -4.20 -23.51
N SER A 124 -4.72 -3.35 -23.66
CA SER A 124 -4.28 -2.88 -24.98
C SER A 124 -3.44 -3.92 -25.74
N GLU A 125 -3.56 -3.94 -27.08
CA GLU A 125 -2.83 -4.89 -27.92
C GLU A 125 -1.31 -4.64 -27.84
N GLY A 126 -0.56 -5.62 -27.35
CA GLY A 126 0.91 -5.56 -27.29
C GLY A 126 1.54 -6.07 -25.99
N GLY A 127 0.77 -6.20 -24.91
CA GLY A 127 1.20 -6.88 -23.68
C GLY A 127 2.30 -6.18 -22.87
N VAL A 128 2.63 -4.91 -23.19
CA VAL A 128 3.66 -4.13 -22.48
C VAL A 128 3.14 -2.73 -22.14
N ILE A 129 3.16 -2.38 -20.86
CA ILE A 129 2.90 -1.01 -20.37
C ILE A 129 4.18 -0.20 -20.57
N SER A 130 4.11 0.87 -21.36
CA SER A 130 5.27 1.74 -21.63
C SER A 130 5.75 2.47 -20.38
N GLY A 131 7.02 2.89 -20.40
CA GLY A 131 7.61 3.68 -19.32
C GLY A 131 6.84 4.96 -19.01
N ASP A 132 6.41 5.69 -20.05
CA ASP A 132 5.61 6.92 -19.89
C ASP A 132 4.26 6.67 -19.21
N GLU A 133 3.60 5.55 -19.54
CA GLU A 133 2.32 5.19 -18.93
C GLU A 133 2.49 4.69 -17.49
N ALA A 134 3.55 3.93 -17.22
CA ALA A 134 3.94 3.58 -15.85
C ALA A 134 4.30 4.83 -15.03
N PHE A 135 4.96 5.82 -15.63
CA PHE A 135 5.28 7.10 -15.00
C PHE A 135 4.02 7.90 -14.71
N LYS A 136 3.04 7.90 -15.62
CA LYS A 136 1.73 8.51 -15.40
C LYS A 136 0.96 7.85 -14.26
N LEU A 137 0.97 6.51 -14.18
CA LEU A 137 0.42 5.77 -13.03
C LEU A 137 1.08 6.22 -11.71
N TYR A 138 2.40 6.42 -11.72
CA TYR A 138 3.15 6.92 -10.58
C TYR A 138 2.84 8.37 -10.19
N ASP A 139 2.98 9.30 -11.12
CA ASP A 139 2.90 10.74 -10.86
C ASP A 139 1.45 11.20 -10.62
N THR A 140 0.52 10.73 -11.46
CA THR A 140 -0.88 11.18 -11.41
C THR A 140 -1.71 10.39 -10.41
N PHE A 141 -1.57 9.06 -10.40
CA PHE A 141 -2.43 8.19 -9.60
C PHE A 141 -1.75 7.68 -8.33
N GLY A 142 -0.45 7.93 -8.19
CA GLY A 142 0.29 7.50 -7.02
C GLY A 142 0.55 6.00 -6.99
N PHE A 143 0.68 5.32 -8.12
CA PHE A 143 1.04 3.91 -8.16
C PHE A 143 2.55 3.79 -8.20
N PRO A 144 3.20 3.33 -7.11
CA PRO A 144 4.62 3.04 -7.20
C PRO A 144 4.91 2.02 -8.30
N LEU A 145 6.09 2.11 -8.92
CA LEU A 145 6.47 1.21 -10.02
C LEU A 145 6.30 -0.27 -9.63
N ASP A 146 6.65 -0.65 -8.41
CA ASP A 146 6.48 -2.01 -7.90
C ASP A 146 5.01 -2.45 -7.78
N LEU A 147 4.10 -1.52 -7.47
CA LEU A 147 2.67 -1.83 -7.50
C LEU A 147 2.19 -2.05 -8.94
N THR A 148 2.62 -1.19 -9.87
CA THR A 148 2.32 -1.35 -11.30
C THR A 148 2.85 -2.68 -11.83
N GLN A 149 4.10 -3.04 -11.52
CA GLN A 149 4.71 -4.33 -11.90
C GLN A 149 3.97 -5.52 -11.29
N LEU A 150 3.55 -5.43 -10.02
CA LEU A 150 2.79 -6.50 -9.37
C LEU A 150 1.43 -6.72 -10.05
N LEU A 151 0.73 -5.64 -10.39
CA LEU A 151 -0.54 -5.74 -11.11
C LEU A 151 -0.33 -6.25 -12.55
N ALA A 152 0.77 -5.86 -13.19
CA ALA A 152 1.15 -6.31 -14.51
C ALA A 152 1.40 -7.83 -14.53
N GLU A 153 2.12 -8.35 -13.54
CA GLU A 153 2.34 -9.79 -13.34
C GLU A 153 1.01 -10.55 -13.15
N GLU A 154 0.07 -10.02 -12.35
CA GLU A 154 -1.27 -10.61 -12.17
C GLU A 154 -2.11 -10.66 -13.47
N ARG A 155 -1.77 -9.82 -14.46
CA ARG A 155 -2.46 -9.73 -15.76
C ARG A 155 -1.64 -10.31 -16.92
N GLU A 156 -0.51 -10.94 -16.63
CA GLU A 156 0.41 -11.50 -17.62
C GLU A 156 0.86 -10.46 -18.67
N VAL A 157 1.09 -9.22 -18.23
CA VAL A 157 1.65 -8.12 -19.04
C VAL A 157 2.98 -7.63 -18.46
N ASP A 158 3.85 -7.11 -19.31
CA ASP A 158 5.15 -6.56 -18.91
C ASP A 158 5.07 -5.03 -18.68
N VAL A 159 6.05 -4.50 -17.96
CA VAL A 159 6.23 -3.05 -17.78
C VAL A 159 7.63 -2.67 -18.27
N ASP A 160 7.71 -1.64 -19.12
CA ASP A 160 8.98 -1.07 -19.56
C ASP A 160 9.62 -0.23 -18.42
N VAL A 161 10.36 -0.95 -17.56
CA VAL A 161 11.09 -0.37 -16.42
C VAL A 161 12.16 0.61 -16.89
N ALA A 162 12.88 0.29 -17.96
CA ALA A 162 13.95 1.15 -18.47
C ALA A 162 13.35 2.48 -18.98
N GLY A 163 12.23 2.42 -19.69
CA GLY A 163 11.48 3.61 -20.10
C GLY A 163 11.03 4.43 -18.90
N PHE A 164 10.49 3.79 -17.85
CA PHE A 164 10.05 4.48 -16.64
C PHE A 164 11.19 5.24 -15.95
N GLU A 165 12.37 4.64 -15.84
CA GLU A 165 13.53 5.27 -15.20
C GLU A 165 14.08 6.48 -15.98
N THR A 166 13.72 6.60 -17.27
CA THR A 166 14.15 7.69 -18.14
C THR A 166 13.10 8.78 -18.40
N ALA A 167 11.86 8.56 -17.95
CA ALA A 167 10.73 9.48 -18.10
C ALA A 167 10.78 10.62 -17.05
#